data_AF-A0A817MFS2-F1
#
_entry.id   AF-A0A817MFS2-F1
#
_cell.length_a   1.000
_cell.length_b   1.000
_cell.length_c   1.000
_cell.angle_alpha   90.00
_cell.angle_beta   90.00
_cell.angle_gamma   90.00
#
_symmetry.space_group_name_H-M   'P 1'
#
loop_
_entity.id
_entity.type
_entity.pdbx_description
1 polymer ?
#
loop_
_entity_poly.entity_id
_entity_poly.type
_entity_poly.pdbx_seq_one_letter_code
_entity_poly.pdbx_strand_id
1 'polypeptide(L)'
;MSAKTTMDQSLDKNMNKSLSSNSKSKFISENKFKYDNHEKFEETPTWAAVVTVLGYAILSALGWLRDFLRNIGLEEKKTANDPNPRDFVPLYQSYECFYTRNLYTRIRDVFNQPIASVAGAKVHVMERFSDDFNWTFKFSGKKIPSINLGSYNYLGFAENQGPCSERAIKSIEKYGVTTCSMRHELGNQQYMKELESLMAEYLNVEDCIAFGMGFATNALNIPTLVGKGDLILSDKLNHVSLILGARLSGAIIRTFDHNVVL
;
A
#
# COMPACT_ATOMS: atom_id res chain seq x y z
N MET A 1 -26.06 -33.62 63.05
CA MET A 1 -25.84 -32.70 61.91
C MET A 1 -24.50 -33.08 61.29
N SER A 2 -24.36 -34.11 60.46
CA SER A 2 -25.05 -34.47 59.22
C SER A 2 -25.13 -33.32 58.19
N ALA A 3 -24.59 -33.63 57.02
CA ALA A 3 -24.75 -32.99 55.71
C ALA A 3 -24.13 -31.60 55.51
N LYS A 4 -22.90 -31.56 54.95
CA LYS A 4 -22.52 -30.54 53.93
C LYS A 4 -21.19 -30.72 53.17
N THR A 5 -20.48 -31.86 53.23
CA THR A 5 -19.14 -31.95 52.60
C THR A 5 -19.02 -32.92 51.42
N THR A 6 -20.13 -33.46 50.89
CA THR A 6 -20.08 -34.53 49.87
C THR A 6 -20.62 -34.15 48.48
N MET A 7 -21.07 -32.91 48.26
CA MET A 7 -21.63 -32.49 46.96
C MET A 7 -20.69 -31.67 46.06
N ASP A 8 -19.69 -30.95 46.59
CA ASP A 8 -18.81 -30.13 45.73
C ASP A 8 -17.70 -30.93 45.05
N GLN A 9 -17.13 -31.96 45.71
CA GLN A 9 -16.03 -32.72 45.13
C GLN A 9 -16.45 -33.73 44.03
N SER A 10 -17.75 -34.04 43.93
CA SER A 10 -18.28 -34.94 42.89
C SER A 10 -18.67 -34.19 41.61
N LEU A 11 -19.03 -32.90 41.71
CA LEU A 11 -19.32 -32.03 40.57
C LEU A 11 -18.03 -31.60 39.84
N ASP A 12 -16.97 -31.24 40.58
CA ASP A 12 -15.70 -30.82 39.99
C ASP A 12 -14.91 -31.97 39.34
N LYS A 13 -15.04 -33.20 39.86
CA LYS A 13 -14.43 -34.38 39.23
C LYS A 13 -15.16 -34.83 37.96
N ASN A 14 -16.47 -34.62 37.87
CA ASN A 14 -17.25 -34.98 36.68
C ASN A 14 -17.16 -33.91 35.57
N MET A 15 -16.99 -32.63 35.91
CA MET A 15 -16.72 -31.57 34.92
C MET A 15 -15.30 -31.69 34.34
N ASN A 16 -14.31 -32.05 35.16
CA ASN A 16 -12.94 -32.24 34.69
C ASN A 16 -12.70 -33.58 33.97
N LYS A 17 -13.55 -34.60 34.15
CA LYS A 17 -13.49 -35.84 33.35
C LYS A 17 -14.14 -35.72 31.98
N SER A 18 -15.16 -34.87 31.83
CA SER A 18 -15.80 -34.60 30.53
C SER A 18 -14.98 -33.63 29.64
N LEU A 19 -14.14 -32.78 30.24
CA LEU A 19 -13.27 -31.83 29.54
C LEU A 19 -11.86 -32.36 29.21
N SER A 20 -11.48 -33.53 29.72
CA SER A 20 -10.10 -34.07 29.63
C SER A 20 -9.92 -35.22 28.62
N SER A 21 -10.99 -35.71 27.97
CA SER A 21 -10.89 -36.91 27.11
C SER A 21 -11.41 -36.78 25.67
N ASN A 22 -11.69 -35.57 25.16
CA ASN A 22 -12.25 -35.48 23.80
C ASN A 22 -12.02 -34.19 22.97
N SER A 23 -11.06 -33.31 23.29
CA SER A 23 -10.90 -32.05 22.55
C SER A 23 -9.50 -31.76 21.97
N LYS A 24 -8.52 -32.65 22.17
CA LYS A 24 -7.21 -32.56 21.49
C LYS A 24 -7.12 -33.62 20.40
N SER A 25 -6.91 -33.17 19.16
CA SER A 25 -6.55 -33.94 17.93
C SER A 25 -7.62 -34.32 16.91
N LYS A 26 -8.85 -33.77 16.94
CA LYS A 26 -9.86 -34.06 15.89
C LYS A 26 -10.38 -32.90 15.05
N PHE A 27 -9.82 -31.69 15.20
CA PHE A 27 -10.14 -30.51 14.36
C PHE A 27 -9.07 -30.18 13.32
N ILE A 28 -7.98 -30.96 13.25
CA ILE A 28 -6.98 -30.88 12.18
C ILE A 28 -7.07 -32.18 11.37
N SER A 29 -8.26 -32.47 10.84
CA SER A 29 -8.42 -33.46 9.78
C SER A 29 -8.81 -32.72 8.50
N GLU A 30 -7.81 -32.47 7.69
CA GLU A 30 -7.89 -32.49 6.23
C GLU A 30 -9.11 -31.82 5.58
N ASN A 31 -9.38 -30.55 5.91
CA ASN A 31 -9.92 -29.67 4.87
C ASN A 31 -8.73 -29.13 4.08
N LYS A 32 -8.16 -29.97 3.21
CA LYS A 32 -7.50 -29.48 1.99
C LYS A 32 -8.60 -28.79 1.19
N PHE A 33 -8.89 -27.53 1.51
CA PHE A 33 -9.45 -26.63 0.51
C PHE A 33 -8.43 -26.66 -0.63
N LYS A 34 -8.75 -27.42 -1.68
CA LYS A 34 -8.08 -27.31 -2.97
C LYS A 34 -8.34 -25.87 -3.41
N TYR A 35 -7.41 -24.98 -3.09
CA TYR A 35 -7.31 -23.72 -3.78
C TYR A 35 -7.07 -24.09 -5.25
N ASP A 36 -8.08 -23.88 -6.08
CA ASP A 36 -7.94 -23.98 -7.51
C ASP A 36 -7.04 -22.81 -7.92
N ASN A 37 -5.72 -23.04 -7.99
CA ASN A 37 -4.69 -22.02 -8.27
C ASN A 37 -4.77 -21.44 -9.70
N HIS A 38 -5.87 -21.65 -10.40
CA HIS A 38 -6.10 -21.08 -11.72
C HIS A 38 -6.68 -19.67 -11.61
N GLU A 39 -5.88 -18.74 -11.11
CA GLU A 39 -6.06 -17.33 -11.45
C GLU A 39 -5.81 -17.17 -12.96
N LYS A 40 -6.88 -17.31 -13.76
CA LYS A 40 -6.86 -17.01 -15.18
C LYS A 40 -7.06 -15.52 -15.36
N PHE A 41 -5.97 -14.79 -15.50
CA PHE A 41 -6.04 -13.44 -16.05
C PHE A 41 -6.54 -13.52 -17.48
N GLU A 42 -7.51 -12.68 -17.85
CA GLU A 42 -7.87 -12.52 -19.26
C GLU A 42 -6.63 -12.02 -20.00
N GLU A 43 -6.16 -12.80 -20.98
CA GLU A 43 -5.08 -12.35 -21.85
C GLU A 43 -5.55 -11.08 -22.55
N THR A 44 -4.69 -10.05 -22.55
CA THR A 44 -5.04 -8.78 -23.16
C THR A 44 -5.32 -9.00 -24.64
N PRO A 45 -6.53 -8.67 -25.12
CA PRO A 45 -6.84 -8.82 -26.54
C PRO A 45 -5.81 -8.06 -27.37
N THR A 46 -5.24 -8.71 -28.39
CA THR A 46 -4.16 -8.13 -29.20
C THR A 46 -4.53 -6.78 -29.81
N TRP A 47 -5.80 -6.61 -30.21
CA TRP A 47 -6.32 -5.34 -30.71
C TRP A 47 -6.25 -4.22 -29.65
N ALA A 48 -6.54 -4.53 -28.38
CA ALA A 48 -6.49 -3.55 -27.31
C ALA A 48 -5.05 -3.10 -27.06
N ALA A 49 -4.10 -4.05 -27.04
CA ALA A 49 -2.68 -3.74 -26.94
C ALA A 49 -2.20 -2.84 -28.09
N VAL A 50 -2.57 -3.16 -29.34
CA VAL A 50 -2.20 -2.36 -30.52
C VAL A 50 -2.80 -0.96 -30.45
N VAL A 51 -4.09 -0.82 -30.12
CA VAL A 51 -4.76 0.48 -30.00
C VAL A 51 -4.13 1.31 -28.88
N THR A 52 -3.79 0.71 -27.74
CA THR A 52 -3.11 1.40 -26.64
C THR A 52 -1.74 1.92 -27.09
N VAL A 53 -0.92 1.09 -27.73
CA VAL A 53 0.41 1.50 -28.22
C VAL A 53 0.29 2.59 -29.28
N LEU A 54 -0.65 2.46 -30.21
CA LEU A 54 -0.93 3.48 -31.22
C LEU A 54 -1.37 4.81 -30.58
N GLY A 55 -2.24 4.74 -29.56
CA GLY A 55 -2.67 5.90 -28.79
C GLY A 55 -1.50 6.63 -28.14
N TYR A 56 -0.60 5.91 -27.48
CA TYR A 56 0.62 6.49 -26.91
C TYR A 56 1.53 7.09 -28.00
N ALA A 57 1.69 6.44 -29.15
CA ALA A 57 2.49 6.96 -30.25
C ALA A 57 1.92 8.28 -30.80
N ILE A 58 0.60 8.36 -30.99
CA ILE A 58 -0.08 9.58 -31.44
C ILE A 58 0.06 10.70 -30.41
N LEU A 59 -0.14 10.41 -29.12
CA LEU A 59 0.01 11.40 -28.05
C LEU A 59 1.44 11.94 -27.97
N SER A 60 2.45 11.07 -28.10
CA SER A 60 3.86 11.47 -28.13
C SER A 60 4.18 12.32 -29.35
N ALA A 61 3.70 11.94 -30.54
CA ALA A 61 3.90 12.71 -31.77
C ALA A 61 3.28 14.12 -31.68
N LEU A 62 2.05 14.23 -31.15
CA LEU A 62 1.41 15.51 -30.91
C LEU A 62 2.15 16.34 -29.84
N GLY A 63 2.67 15.69 -28.80
CA GLY A 63 3.52 16.34 -27.80
C GLY A 63 4.77 16.96 -28.41
N TRP A 64 5.49 16.23 -29.27
CA TRP A 64 6.68 16.74 -29.95
C TRP A 64 6.34 17.85 -30.94
N LEU A 65 5.24 17.72 -31.67
CA LEU A 65 4.76 18.76 -32.57
C LEU A 65 4.48 20.06 -31.80
N ARG A 66 3.86 20.00 -30.62
CA ARG A 66 3.61 21.20 -29.79
C ARG A 66 4.90 21.81 -29.26
N ASP A 67 5.85 20.99 -28.82
CA ASP A 67 7.16 21.51 -28.40
C ASP A 67 7.91 22.17 -29.57
N PHE A 68 7.78 21.64 -30.78
CA PHE A 68 8.28 22.27 -32.00
C PHE A 68 7.58 23.61 -32.29
N LEU A 69 6.24 23.67 -32.20
CA LEU A 69 5.49 24.93 -32.38
C LEU A 69 5.86 26.00 -31.34
N ARG A 70 6.12 25.60 -30.09
CA ARG A 70 6.63 26.49 -29.04
C ARG A 70 8.05 26.98 -29.30
N ASN A 71 8.88 26.20 -29.98
CA ASN A 71 10.22 26.61 -30.37
C ASN A 71 10.20 27.58 -31.56
N ILE A 72 9.20 27.49 -32.44
CA ILE A 72 8.96 28.47 -33.51
C ILE A 72 8.29 29.74 -32.99
N GLY A 73 7.73 29.71 -31.77
CA GLY A 73 7.06 30.86 -31.15
C GLY A 73 5.58 31.00 -31.52
N LEU A 74 4.98 29.97 -32.13
CA LEU A 74 3.54 29.94 -32.45
C LEU A 74 2.64 29.60 -31.27
N GLU A 75 3.20 28.94 -30.23
CA GLU A 75 2.49 28.59 -29.01
C GLU A 75 3.24 29.15 -27.78
N GLU A 76 2.51 29.75 -26.85
CA GLU A 76 3.09 30.30 -25.62
C GLU A 76 3.62 29.21 -24.68
N LYS A 77 4.79 29.46 -24.08
CA LYS A 77 5.39 28.60 -23.07
C LYS A 77 4.83 28.95 -21.69
N LYS A 78 3.90 28.13 -21.18
CA LYS A 78 3.32 28.26 -19.83
C LYS A 78 4.17 27.64 -18.71
N THR A 79 5.24 26.93 -19.05
CA THR A 79 6.14 26.29 -18.07
C THR A 79 7.33 27.17 -17.76
N ALA A 80 7.78 27.15 -16.50
CA ALA A 80 9.06 27.72 -16.11
C ALA A 80 10.20 27.05 -16.90
N ASN A 81 11.15 27.86 -17.38
CA ASN A 81 12.38 27.34 -17.96
C ASN A 81 13.37 27.10 -16.82
N ASP A 82 14.02 25.95 -16.83
CA ASP A 82 15.21 25.75 -16.02
C ASP A 82 16.32 26.64 -16.59
N PRO A 83 16.86 27.61 -15.84
CA PRO A 83 17.99 28.43 -16.30
C PRO A 83 19.25 27.59 -16.59
N ASN A 84 19.27 26.32 -16.17
CA ASN A 84 20.31 25.31 -16.39
C ASN A 84 21.73 25.91 -16.43
N PRO A 85 22.18 26.52 -15.31
CA PRO A 85 23.54 27.05 -15.23
C PRO A 85 24.54 25.92 -15.45
N ARG A 86 25.60 26.19 -16.23
CA ARG A 86 26.55 25.18 -16.77
C ARG A 86 27.17 24.26 -15.73
N ASP A 87 27.22 24.68 -14.47
CA ASP A 87 27.87 23.95 -13.36
C ASP A 87 26.90 23.14 -12.51
N PHE A 88 25.61 23.12 -12.85
CA PHE A 88 24.58 22.42 -12.08
C PHE A 88 23.93 21.30 -12.89
N VAL A 89 23.55 20.24 -12.19
CA VAL A 89 22.69 19.19 -12.76
C VAL A 89 21.33 19.83 -13.06
N PRO A 90 20.75 19.61 -14.25
CA PRO A 90 19.43 20.13 -14.57
C PRO A 90 18.42 19.65 -13.52
N LEU A 91 17.57 20.58 -13.06
CA LEU A 91 16.57 20.30 -12.02
C LEU A 91 15.51 19.31 -12.50
N TYR A 92 15.33 19.21 -13.82
CA TYR A 92 14.34 18.35 -14.43
C TYR A 92 14.93 17.48 -15.53
N GLN A 93 14.48 16.22 -15.59
CA GLN A 93 14.76 15.36 -16.72
C GLN A 93 13.95 15.80 -17.94
N SER A 94 14.58 15.77 -19.12
CA SER A 94 13.98 16.27 -20.37
C SER A 94 12.66 15.55 -20.71
N TYR A 95 12.59 14.24 -20.47
CA TYR A 95 11.38 13.46 -20.72
C TYR A 95 10.26 13.75 -19.69
N GLU A 96 10.59 13.91 -18.41
CA GLU A 96 9.59 14.22 -17.38
C GLU A 96 8.95 15.58 -17.60
N CYS A 97 9.75 16.58 -18.00
CA CYS A 97 9.24 17.88 -18.43
C CYS A 97 8.29 17.75 -19.62
N PHE A 98 8.72 17.00 -20.65
CA PHE A 98 7.91 16.75 -21.84
C PHE A 98 6.58 16.10 -21.48
N TYR A 99 6.62 15.00 -20.72
CA TYR A 99 5.45 14.24 -20.32
C TYR A 99 4.51 15.10 -19.46
N THR A 100 5.05 15.82 -18.48
CA THR A 100 4.26 16.65 -17.57
C THR A 100 3.52 17.76 -18.33
N ARG A 101 4.23 18.47 -19.21
CA ARG A 101 3.72 19.62 -19.96
C ARG A 101 2.69 19.22 -21.01
N ASN A 102 2.94 18.12 -21.74
CA ASN A 102 2.17 17.78 -22.93
C ASN A 102 1.08 16.72 -22.68
N LEU A 103 1.35 15.73 -21.82
CA LEU A 103 0.46 14.61 -21.58
C LEU A 103 -0.23 14.74 -20.23
N TYR A 104 0.54 14.74 -19.14
CA TYR A 104 -0.01 14.68 -17.78
C TYR A 104 -0.95 15.83 -17.46
N THR A 105 -0.58 17.07 -17.82
CA THR A 105 -1.41 18.26 -17.57
C THR A 105 -2.82 18.10 -18.13
N ARG A 106 -2.99 17.39 -19.25
CA ARG A 106 -4.31 17.17 -19.86
C ARG A 106 -5.14 16.14 -19.11
N ILE A 107 -4.53 15.06 -18.65
CA ILE A 107 -5.23 13.94 -17.99
C ILE A 107 -5.33 14.10 -16.47
N ARG A 108 -4.58 15.03 -15.85
CA ARG A 108 -4.51 15.17 -14.40
C ARG A 108 -5.87 15.47 -13.76
N ASP A 109 -6.82 15.99 -14.53
CA ASP A 109 -8.17 16.22 -14.01
C ASP A 109 -8.87 14.92 -13.58
N VAL A 110 -8.58 13.82 -14.29
CA VAL A 110 -9.13 12.48 -14.01
C VAL A 110 -8.49 11.87 -12.76
N PHE A 111 -7.17 11.94 -12.65
CA PHE A 111 -6.43 11.21 -11.61
C PHE A 111 -6.27 11.99 -10.30
N ASN A 112 -6.19 13.32 -10.35
CA ASN A 112 -5.84 14.12 -9.17
C ASN A 112 -7.06 14.80 -8.56
N GLN A 113 -8.22 14.13 -8.56
CA GLN A 113 -9.41 14.71 -7.97
C GLN A 113 -9.23 14.87 -6.45
N PRO A 114 -9.41 16.08 -5.89
CA PRO A 114 -9.17 16.30 -4.47
C PRO A 114 -10.28 15.64 -3.66
N ILE A 115 -9.90 14.78 -2.72
CA ILE A 115 -10.82 14.18 -1.75
C ILE A 115 -10.83 15.06 -0.49
N ALA A 116 -12.03 15.49 -0.09
CA ALA A 116 -12.27 16.42 1.01
C ALA A 116 -12.99 15.77 2.21
N SER A 117 -12.88 14.45 2.34
CA SER A 117 -13.43 13.66 3.45
C SER A 117 -12.49 12.52 3.83
N VAL A 118 -12.85 11.81 4.90
CA VAL A 118 -12.23 10.54 5.28
C VAL A 118 -12.35 9.50 4.17
N ALA A 119 -11.39 8.57 4.15
CA ALA A 119 -11.33 7.45 3.21
C ALA A 119 -12.30 6.32 3.59
N GLY A 120 -13.58 6.67 3.76
CA GLY A 120 -14.67 5.74 4.05
C GLY A 120 -15.33 5.20 2.79
N ALA A 121 -16.44 4.48 2.96
CA ALA A 121 -17.25 3.91 1.87
C ALA A 121 -17.82 4.97 0.91
N LYS A 122 -18.03 6.19 1.41
CA LYS A 122 -18.40 7.36 0.61
C LYS A 122 -17.36 8.45 0.83
N VAL A 123 -16.87 9.02 -0.26
CA VAL A 123 -15.93 10.13 -0.26
C VAL A 123 -16.57 11.38 -0.86
N HIS A 124 -16.17 12.54 -0.37
CA HIS A 124 -16.55 13.82 -0.94
C HIS A 124 -15.44 14.29 -1.86
N VAL A 125 -15.71 14.31 -3.16
CA VAL A 125 -14.80 14.86 -4.16
C VAL A 125 -15.08 16.36 -4.27
N MET A 126 -14.03 17.18 -4.22
CA MET A 126 -14.18 18.61 -4.39
C MET A 126 -14.38 18.96 -5.86
N GLU A 127 -15.47 19.66 -6.17
CA GLU A 127 -15.77 20.13 -7.52
C GLU A 127 -14.76 21.19 -7.94
N ARG A 128 -14.16 20.99 -9.10
CA ARG A 128 -13.21 21.92 -9.71
C ARG A 128 -13.49 22.10 -11.19
N PHE A 129 -13.07 23.24 -11.72
CA PHE A 129 -13.15 23.57 -13.13
C PHE A 129 -11.84 24.20 -13.59
N SER A 130 -11.57 24.09 -14.88
CA SER A 130 -10.39 24.68 -15.51
C SER A 130 -10.80 25.34 -16.82
N ASP A 131 -10.40 26.61 -16.98
CA ASP A 131 -10.66 27.39 -18.20
C ASP A 131 -9.44 27.38 -19.14
N ASP A 132 -8.33 26.76 -18.72
CA ASP A 132 -7.02 26.88 -19.37
C ASP A 132 -6.43 25.53 -19.78
N PHE A 133 -7.28 24.53 -20.02
CA PHE A 133 -6.91 23.15 -20.35
C PHE A 133 -6.14 22.44 -19.24
N ASN A 134 -6.67 22.52 -18.02
CA ASN A 134 -6.11 21.89 -16.82
C ASN A 134 -4.72 22.42 -16.48
N TRP A 135 -4.38 23.69 -16.75
CA TRP A 135 -3.12 24.30 -16.27
C TRP A 135 -3.29 24.87 -14.86
N THR A 136 -4.46 25.44 -14.59
CA THR A 136 -4.91 25.88 -13.27
C THR A 136 -6.28 25.27 -12.96
N PHE A 137 -6.58 25.13 -11.67
CA PHE A 137 -7.87 24.65 -11.19
C PHE A 137 -8.47 25.68 -10.25
N LYS A 138 -9.75 25.98 -10.47
CA LYS A 138 -10.58 26.78 -9.58
C LYS A 138 -11.55 25.83 -8.86
N PHE A 139 -11.73 26.03 -7.57
CA PHE A 139 -12.62 25.23 -6.75
C PHE A 139 -13.93 25.97 -6.54
N SER A 140 -15.05 25.29 -6.81
CA SER A 140 -16.40 25.83 -6.56
C SER A 140 -16.74 25.86 -5.07
N GLY A 141 -16.00 25.11 -4.25
CA GLY A 141 -16.28 24.88 -2.82
C GLY A 141 -17.37 23.82 -2.59
N LYS A 142 -18.11 23.46 -3.64
CA LYS A 142 -19.06 22.35 -3.63
C LYS A 142 -18.34 21.01 -3.49
N LYS A 143 -18.92 20.14 -2.66
CA LYS A 143 -18.45 18.78 -2.41
C LYS A 143 -19.45 17.79 -3.02
N ILE A 144 -18.96 16.93 -3.89
CA ILE A 144 -19.77 15.93 -4.60
C ILE A 144 -19.63 14.60 -3.86
N PRO A 145 -20.72 14.04 -3.29
CA PRO A 145 -20.67 12.73 -2.67
C PRO A 145 -20.49 11.65 -3.74
N SER A 146 -19.49 10.80 -3.55
CA SER A 146 -19.12 9.71 -4.46
C SER A 146 -18.91 8.41 -3.68
N ILE A 147 -19.14 7.27 -4.33
CA ILE A 147 -18.85 5.95 -3.75
C ILE A 147 -17.37 5.67 -3.90
N ASN A 148 -16.72 5.22 -2.84
CA ASN A 148 -15.30 4.90 -2.85
C ASN A 148 -15.10 3.41 -3.15
N LEU A 149 -14.65 3.10 -4.37
CA LEU A 149 -14.35 1.74 -4.81
C LEU A 149 -12.84 1.44 -4.83
N GLY A 150 -11.99 2.40 -4.42
CA GLY A 150 -10.54 2.31 -4.52
C GLY A 150 -9.80 2.35 -3.17
N SER A 151 -10.51 2.26 -2.05
CA SER A 151 -9.89 2.32 -0.72
C SER A 151 -9.45 0.96 -0.21
N TYR A 152 -8.34 0.95 0.52
CA TYR A 152 -7.89 -0.21 1.32
C TYR A 152 -8.49 -0.24 2.73
N ASN A 153 -9.37 0.71 3.07
CA ASN A 153 -10.06 0.76 4.37
C ASN A 153 -11.28 -0.20 4.41
N TYR A 154 -11.04 -1.48 4.18
CA TYR A 154 -12.11 -2.48 4.02
C TYR A 154 -13.04 -2.62 5.24
N LEU A 155 -12.48 -2.50 6.45
CA LEU A 155 -13.21 -2.65 7.70
C LEU A 155 -13.67 -1.32 8.31
N GLY A 156 -13.38 -0.19 7.67
CA GLY A 156 -13.78 1.13 8.18
C GLY A 156 -13.06 1.54 9.46
N PHE A 157 -11.82 1.07 9.70
CA PHE A 157 -11.06 1.45 10.89
C PHE A 157 -10.41 2.84 10.77
N ALA A 158 -10.19 3.33 9.56
CA ALA A 158 -9.62 4.65 9.29
C ALA A 158 -10.71 5.75 9.17
N GLU A 159 -11.55 5.85 10.19
CA GLU A 159 -12.64 6.84 10.28
C GLU A 159 -12.33 7.91 11.34
N ASN A 160 -12.98 9.07 11.24
CA ASN A 160 -12.80 10.15 12.23
C ASN A 160 -13.43 9.84 13.58
N GLN A 161 -14.36 8.89 13.64
CA GLN A 161 -15.13 8.54 14.83
C GLN A 161 -15.03 7.04 15.09
N GLY A 162 -15.18 6.65 16.35
CA GLY A 162 -15.21 5.27 16.77
C GLY A 162 -14.01 4.87 17.63
N PRO A 163 -13.95 3.59 18.04
CA PRO A 163 -13.01 3.12 19.05
C PRO A 163 -11.55 3.26 18.60
N CYS A 164 -11.27 3.19 17.29
CA CYS A 164 -9.93 3.37 16.74
C CYS A 164 -9.44 4.82 16.86
N SER A 165 -10.26 5.79 16.46
CA SER A 165 -9.88 7.21 16.53
C SER A 165 -9.78 7.69 17.98
N GLU A 166 -10.71 7.27 18.84
CA GLU A 166 -10.67 7.58 20.28
C GLU A 166 -9.42 7.03 20.97
N ARG A 167 -9.04 5.78 20.67
CA ARG A 167 -7.80 5.19 21.22
C ARG A 167 -6.56 5.88 20.66
N ALA A 168 -6.56 6.27 19.38
CA ALA A 168 -5.46 7.02 18.78
C ALA A 168 -5.28 8.39 19.49
N ILE A 169 -6.36 9.13 19.72
CA ILE A 169 -6.32 10.41 20.45
C ILE A 169 -5.76 10.22 21.87
N LYS A 170 -6.27 9.24 22.62
CA LYS A 170 -5.77 8.94 23.98
C LYS A 170 -4.28 8.57 23.99
N SER A 171 -3.82 7.83 23.00
CA SER A 171 -2.40 7.51 22.85
C SER A 171 -1.56 8.76 22.54
N ILE A 172 -2.06 9.66 21.70
CA ILE A 172 -1.38 10.93 21.39
C ILE A 172 -1.33 11.83 22.64
N GLU A 173 -2.40 11.92 23.41
CA GLU A 173 -2.43 12.68 24.67
C GLU A 173 -1.43 12.14 25.70
N LYS A 174 -1.25 10.81 25.74
CA LYS A 174 -0.35 10.14 26.69
C LYS A 174 1.12 10.16 26.27
N TYR A 175 1.40 9.89 25.00
CA TYR A 175 2.76 9.66 24.49
C TYR A 175 3.28 10.78 23.57
N GLY A 176 2.44 11.75 23.22
CA GLY A 176 2.74 12.78 22.23
C GLY A 176 2.54 12.31 20.79
N VAL A 177 2.82 13.20 19.83
CA VAL A 177 2.61 12.95 18.39
C VAL A 177 3.79 12.20 17.76
N THR A 178 5.02 12.44 18.22
CA THR A 178 6.24 11.87 17.64
C THR A 178 7.36 11.80 18.67
N THR A 179 8.21 10.79 18.53
CA THR A 179 9.42 10.59 19.36
C THR A 179 10.64 11.34 18.82
N CYS A 180 10.58 11.90 17.60
CA CYS A 180 11.65 12.67 16.95
C CYS A 180 13.07 12.02 16.94
N SER A 181 13.19 10.72 17.20
CA SER A 181 14.47 10.00 17.26
C SER A 181 14.26 8.54 16.86
N MET A 182 15.35 7.90 16.43
CA MET A 182 15.36 6.50 16.02
C MET A 182 15.37 5.56 17.23
N ARG A 183 14.81 4.35 17.04
CA ARG A 183 14.79 3.29 18.07
C ARG A 183 16.18 2.94 18.61
N HIS A 184 17.22 3.08 17.78
CA HIS A 184 18.60 2.83 18.18
C HIS A 184 19.12 3.83 19.23
N GLU A 185 18.65 5.07 19.22
CA GLU A 185 19.12 6.11 20.15
C GLU A 185 18.26 6.19 21.41
N LEU A 186 16.94 6.27 21.23
CA LEU A 186 16.00 6.51 22.35
C LEU A 186 15.39 5.22 22.91
N GLY A 187 15.67 4.09 22.28
CA GLY A 187 15.12 2.78 22.65
C GLY A 187 13.69 2.54 22.16
N ASN A 188 13.15 1.38 22.54
CA ASN A 188 11.80 0.96 22.18
C ASN A 188 10.77 1.49 23.18
N GLN A 189 9.82 2.28 22.67
CA GLN A 189 8.69 2.78 23.44
C GLN A 189 7.75 1.65 23.86
N GLN A 190 7.08 1.82 25.00
CA GLN A 190 6.18 0.81 25.55
C GLN A 190 5.05 0.43 24.60
N TYR A 191 4.41 1.40 23.94
CA TYR A 191 3.31 1.15 23.00
C TYR A 191 3.77 0.37 21.75
N MET A 192 5.04 0.50 21.34
CA MET A 192 5.59 -0.28 20.23
C MET A 192 5.77 -1.74 20.63
N LYS A 193 6.27 -2.02 21.84
CA LYS A 193 6.41 -3.39 22.35
C LYS A 193 5.06 -4.07 22.48
N GLU A 194 4.06 -3.35 23.00
CA GLU A 194 2.68 -3.87 23.12
C GLU A 194 2.09 -4.19 21.74
N LEU A 195 2.32 -3.35 20.73
CA LEU A 195 1.90 -3.60 19.36
C LEU A 195 2.60 -4.84 18.78
N GLU A 196 3.91 -4.95 18.93
CA GLU A 196 4.71 -6.05 18.40
C GLU A 196 4.31 -7.38 19.04
N SER A 197 4.13 -7.42 20.37
CA SER A 197 3.63 -8.61 21.08
C SER A 197 2.21 -8.99 20.66
N LEU A 198 1.30 -8.03 20.51
CA LEU A 198 -0.06 -8.30 20.04
C LEU A 198 -0.08 -8.86 18.62
N MET A 199 0.79 -8.35 17.74
CA MET A 199 0.91 -8.84 16.37
C MET A 199 1.56 -10.23 16.30
N ALA A 200 2.57 -10.50 17.14
CA ALA A 200 3.18 -11.82 17.25
C ALA A 200 2.15 -12.88 17.70
N GLU A 201 1.33 -12.55 18.70
CA GLU A 201 0.21 -13.41 19.14
C GLU A 201 -0.83 -13.61 18.03
N TYR A 202 -1.24 -12.53 17.36
CA TYR A 202 -2.24 -12.57 16.30
C TYR A 202 -1.80 -13.41 15.09
N LEU A 203 -0.53 -13.30 14.68
CA LEU A 203 0.06 -14.04 13.56
C LEU A 203 0.53 -15.44 13.97
N ASN A 204 0.53 -15.77 15.26
CA ASN A 204 1.05 -17.00 15.83
C ASN A 204 2.52 -17.24 15.43
N VAL A 205 3.36 -16.23 15.64
CA VAL A 205 4.82 -16.24 15.40
C VAL A 205 5.58 -15.94 16.70
N GLU A 206 6.87 -16.28 16.73
CA GLU A 206 7.71 -16.10 17.94
C GLU A 206 7.93 -14.63 18.29
N ASP A 207 8.12 -13.76 17.29
CA ASP A 207 8.34 -12.33 17.48
C ASP A 207 7.90 -11.53 16.24
N CYS A 208 7.68 -10.23 16.40
CA CYS A 208 7.26 -9.32 15.33
C CYS A 208 7.98 -7.97 15.45
N ILE A 209 8.32 -7.37 14.30
CA ILE A 209 8.89 -6.02 14.25
C ILE A 209 7.96 -5.13 13.41
N ALA A 210 7.54 -4.01 14.01
CA ALA A 210 6.66 -3.05 13.36
C ALA A 210 7.45 -1.98 12.59
N PHE A 211 7.07 -1.74 11.33
CA PHE A 211 7.63 -0.70 10.48
C PHE A 211 6.54 0.29 10.05
N GLY A 212 6.88 1.57 9.91
CA GLY A 212 5.91 2.62 9.60
C GLY A 212 5.34 2.59 8.17
N MET A 213 5.92 1.80 7.26
CA MET A 213 5.50 1.74 5.86
C MET A 213 5.72 0.34 5.29
N GLY A 214 4.66 -0.28 4.76
CA GLY A 214 4.73 -1.64 4.20
C GLY A 214 5.69 -1.77 3.00
N PHE A 215 5.82 -0.74 2.17
CA PHE A 215 6.81 -0.76 1.07
C PHE A 215 8.24 -0.85 1.62
N ALA A 216 8.58 -0.02 2.61
CA ALA A 216 9.91 0.01 3.23
C ALA A 216 10.23 -1.29 3.98
N THR A 217 9.23 -1.91 4.62
CA THR A 217 9.38 -3.21 5.29
C THR A 217 10.00 -4.25 4.35
N ASN A 218 9.51 -4.36 3.12
CA ASN A 218 10.03 -5.35 2.18
C ASN A 218 11.36 -4.89 1.57
N ALA A 219 11.40 -3.65 1.09
CA ALA A 219 12.53 -3.15 0.31
C ALA A 219 13.82 -3.03 1.14
N LEU A 220 13.72 -2.71 2.43
CA LEU A 220 14.89 -2.47 3.28
C LEU A 220 15.31 -3.69 4.11
N ASN A 221 14.41 -4.63 4.39
CA ASN A 221 14.74 -5.80 5.21
C ASN A 221 15.23 -7.00 4.39
N ILE A 222 14.83 -7.18 3.13
CA ILE A 222 15.36 -8.28 2.32
C ILE A 222 16.91 -8.24 2.24
N PRO A 223 17.56 -7.08 1.99
CA PRO A 223 19.01 -6.98 1.96
C PRO A 223 19.73 -7.30 3.28
N THR A 224 19.02 -7.32 4.42
CA THR A 224 19.61 -7.69 5.72
C THR A 224 19.59 -9.18 5.97
N LEU A 225 18.75 -9.93 5.23
CA LEU A 225 18.59 -11.38 5.38
C LEU A 225 19.42 -12.18 4.37
N VAL A 226 19.61 -11.64 3.16
CA VAL A 226 20.30 -12.31 2.06
C VAL A 226 21.24 -11.34 1.35
N GLY A 227 22.28 -11.88 0.72
CA GLY A 227 23.32 -11.09 0.06
C GLY A 227 23.93 -11.77 -1.17
N LYS A 228 25.11 -11.27 -1.58
CA LYS A 228 25.86 -11.86 -2.70
C LYS A 228 26.22 -13.31 -2.42
N GLY A 229 25.86 -14.20 -3.34
CA GLY A 229 26.07 -15.65 -3.22
C GLY A 229 24.80 -16.43 -2.87
N ASP A 230 23.77 -15.75 -2.38
CA ASP A 230 22.48 -16.36 -2.09
C ASP A 230 21.58 -16.41 -3.33
N LEU A 231 20.56 -17.28 -3.26
CA LEU A 231 19.53 -17.43 -4.28
C LEU A 231 18.18 -16.98 -3.74
N ILE A 232 17.55 -16.01 -4.41
CA ILE A 232 16.16 -15.60 -4.17
C ILE A 232 15.28 -16.18 -5.27
N LEU A 233 14.27 -16.96 -4.89
CA LEU A 233 13.19 -17.39 -5.76
C LEU A 233 12.04 -16.38 -5.65
N SER A 234 11.78 -15.64 -6.73
CA SER A 234 10.76 -14.58 -6.75
C SER A 234 9.60 -14.93 -7.67
N ASP A 235 8.38 -14.80 -7.17
CA ASP A 235 7.18 -14.86 -8.00
C ASP A 235 7.19 -13.74 -9.05
N LYS A 236 6.73 -14.02 -10.28
CA LYS A 236 6.64 -13.04 -11.38
C LYS A 236 5.71 -11.86 -11.09
N LEU A 237 4.66 -12.05 -10.30
CA LEU A 237 3.68 -11.03 -9.94
C LEU A 237 3.91 -10.44 -8.54
N ASN A 238 5.12 -10.60 -8.00
CA ASN A 238 5.49 -9.99 -6.73
C ASN A 238 5.34 -8.47 -6.75
N HIS A 239 4.90 -7.93 -5.61
CA HIS A 239 4.81 -6.49 -5.41
C HIS A 239 6.17 -5.81 -5.59
N VAL A 240 6.19 -4.60 -6.15
CA VAL A 240 7.42 -3.86 -6.51
C VAL A 240 8.37 -3.68 -5.32
N SER A 241 7.85 -3.60 -4.09
CA SER A 241 8.69 -3.52 -2.88
C SER A 241 9.58 -4.74 -2.65
N LEU A 242 9.09 -5.95 -2.95
CA LEU A 242 9.86 -7.19 -2.87
C LEU A 242 10.93 -7.24 -3.96
N ILE A 243 10.56 -6.84 -5.18
CA ILE A 243 11.48 -6.79 -6.32
C ILE A 243 12.63 -5.82 -6.02
N LEU A 244 12.32 -4.65 -5.47
CA LEU A 244 13.33 -3.67 -5.09
C LEU A 244 14.25 -4.22 -4.00
N GLY A 245 13.69 -4.81 -2.94
CA GLY A 245 14.49 -5.40 -1.85
C GLY A 245 15.41 -6.52 -2.34
N ALA A 246 14.90 -7.42 -3.19
CA ALA A 246 15.69 -8.48 -3.81
C ALA A 246 16.81 -7.94 -4.71
N ARG A 247 16.57 -6.84 -5.44
CA ARG A 247 17.63 -6.20 -6.25
C ARG A 247 18.70 -5.53 -5.38
N LEU A 248 18.28 -4.90 -4.28
CA LEU A 248 19.19 -4.21 -3.36
C LEU A 248 20.11 -5.18 -2.60
N SER A 249 19.68 -6.43 -2.37
CA SER A 249 20.51 -7.43 -1.69
C SER A 249 21.73 -7.87 -2.51
N GLY A 250 21.66 -7.75 -3.84
CA GLY A 250 22.71 -8.26 -4.74
C GLY A 250 22.77 -9.80 -4.83
N ALA A 251 21.75 -10.49 -4.32
CA ALA A 251 21.59 -11.94 -4.47
C ALA A 251 21.26 -12.33 -5.92
N ILE A 252 21.43 -13.60 -6.26
CA ILE A 252 20.99 -14.15 -7.54
C ILE A 252 19.47 -14.29 -7.49
N ILE A 253 18.76 -13.69 -8.43
CA ILE A 253 17.29 -13.75 -8.49
C ILE A 253 16.87 -14.71 -9.60
N ARG A 254 16.04 -15.70 -9.27
CA ARG A 254 15.35 -16.58 -10.23
C ARG A 254 13.86 -16.39 -10.10
N THR A 255 13.18 -16.11 -11.22
CA THR A 255 11.74 -15.91 -11.22
C THR A 255 10.99 -17.19 -11.57
N PHE A 256 9.85 -17.41 -10.90
CA PHE A 256 8.93 -18.52 -11.20
C PHE A 256 7.53 -17.99 -11.50
N ASP A 257 6.74 -18.81 -12.20
CA ASP A 257 5.37 -18.45 -12.60
C ASP A 257 4.44 -18.27 -11.40
N HIS A 258 3.52 -17.32 -11.50
CA HIS A 258 2.66 -16.96 -10.38
C HIS A 258 1.84 -18.13 -9.88
N ASN A 259 1.84 -18.34 -8.55
CA ASN A 259 1.14 -19.45 -7.89
C ASN A 259 1.53 -20.85 -8.38
N VAL A 260 2.69 -21.01 -9.01
CA VAL A 260 3.26 -22.31 -9.36
C VAL A 260 4.24 -22.73 -8.27
N VAL A 261 3.94 -23.87 -7.63
CA VAL A 261 4.84 -24.48 -6.64
C VAL A 261 6.04 -25.07 -7.38
N LEU A 262 7.25 -24.65 -6.99
CA LEU A 262 8.53 -25.17 -7.48
C LEU A 262 8.87 -26.55 -6.87
#